data_AF-K6V2L8-F1
#
_entry.id   AF-K6V2L8-F1
#
_cell.length_a   1.000
_cell.length_b   1.000
_cell.length_c   1.000
_cell.angle_alpha   90.00
_cell.angle_beta   90.00
_cell.angle_gamma   90.00
#
_symmetry.space_group_name_H-M   'P 1'
#
loop_
_entity.id
_entity.type
_entity.pdbx_description
1 polymer ?
#
loop_
_entity_poly.entity_id
_entity_poly.type
_entity_poly.pdbx_seq_one_letter_code
_entity_poly.pdbx_strand_id
1 'polypeptide(L)'
;MDEHTSDEVTCTKYCEEVISLDDTNEAVILLCAKIVKNLKELPSILKSVTSQDDLCSYLRYWSYEKIIDIFNKYPPKYNNYSVLNKLNYVLFTVNNDLKADKWCSYNFDGIFSKWEKEKELHDYFKNFEKINDNIDKKTSNCNTYLEYLKHISELYMKDLKYCCAYYTNPDPGYLEMCPKYFKCEKKYFPHSLISKLNCKNEKIDTNVDEIFKGLFVDLGVVTIIIKNDVLFE
;
A
#
# COMPACT_ATOMS: atom_id res chain seq x y z
N MET A 1 0.68 2.69 17.26
CA MET A 1 0.23 1.32 16.96
C MET A 1 1.02 0.26 17.74
N ASP A 2 2.32 0.46 18.00
CA ASP A 2 3.15 -0.52 18.74
C ASP A 2 3.13 -0.36 20.28
N GLU A 3 2.85 0.85 20.79
CA GLU A 3 3.14 1.25 22.20
C GLU A 3 1.97 1.11 23.19
N HIS A 4 0.99 0.25 22.92
CA HIS A 4 -0.18 0.16 23.78
C HIS A 4 -0.56 -1.29 24.11
N THR A 5 -0.65 -1.59 25.40
CA THR A 5 -1.09 -2.89 25.93
C THR A 5 -2.60 -3.02 25.75
N SER A 6 -3.05 -4.21 25.35
CA SER A 6 -4.47 -4.54 25.21
C SER A 6 -5.06 -4.90 26.58
N ASP A 7 -6.35 -4.62 26.76
CA ASP A 7 -7.12 -5.09 27.92
C ASP A 7 -7.37 -6.60 27.80
N GLU A 8 -7.13 -7.34 28.90
CA GLU A 8 -7.17 -8.81 28.93
C GLU A 8 -8.56 -9.35 28.54
N VAL A 9 -9.63 -8.73 29.02
CA VAL A 9 -11.02 -9.12 28.72
C VAL A 9 -11.32 -8.98 27.23
N THR A 10 -10.87 -7.88 26.62
CA THR A 10 -11.01 -7.65 25.19
C THR A 10 -10.22 -8.68 24.37
N CYS A 11 -9.01 -9.02 24.79
CA CYS A 11 -8.21 -10.06 24.15
C CYS A 11 -8.94 -11.41 24.16
N THR A 12 -9.39 -11.86 25.33
CA THR A 12 -10.08 -13.15 25.47
C THR A 12 -11.32 -13.24 24.59
N LYS A 13 -12.13 -12.17 24.49
CA LYS A 13 -13.36 -12.18 23.68
C LYS A 13 -13.10 -12.42 22.18
N TYR A 14 -12.13 -11.72 21.59
CA TYR A 14 -11.95 -11.75 20.13
C TYR A 14 -10.86 -12.71 19.66
N CYS A 15 -9.87 -13.00 20.52
CA CYS A 15 -8.72 -13.82 20.17
C CYS A 15 -8.81 -15.27 20.65
N GLU A 16 -9.96 -15.71 21.21
CA GLU A 16 -10.17 -17.09 21.67
C GLU A 16 -9.77 -18.12 20.61
N GLU A 17 -10.27 -17.94 19.38
CA GLU A 17 -9.96 -18.83 18.25
C GLU A 17 -8.47 -18.86 17.85
N VAL A 18 -7.73 -17.79 18.14
CA VAL A 18 -6.26 -17.74 17.93
C VAL A 18 -5.54 -18.42 19.09
N ILE A 19 -6.02 -18.24 20.32
CA ILE A 19 -5.45 -18.84 21.53
C ILE A 19 -5.62 -20.36 21.52
N SER A 20 -6.74 -20.86 21.00
CA SER A 20 -7.05 -22.29 20.94
C SER A 20 -6.34 -23.05 19.80
N LEU A 21 -5.55 -22.38 18.96
CA LEU A 21 -4.78 -23.04 17.92
C LEU A 21 -3.58 -23.78 18.54
N ASP A 22 -3.43 -25.06 18.23
CA ASP A 22 -2.28 -25.87 18.64
C ASP A 22 -0.95 -25.23 18.22
N ASP A 23 0.05 -25.30 19.10
CA ASP A 23 1.40 -24.74 18.88
C ASP A 23 1.44 -23.23 18.56
N THR A 24 0.40 -22.47 18.95
CA THR A 24 0.37 -21.02 18.68
C THR A 24 1.42 -20.28 19.48
N ASN A 25 2.24 -19.52 18.74
CA ASN A 25 3.25 -18.68 19.31
C ASN A 25 2.61 -17.51 20.09
N GLU A 26 3.12 -17.22 21.29
CA GLU A 26 2.69 -16.09 22.12
C GLU A 26 2.70 -14.76 21.35
N ALA A 27 3.65 -14.56 20.43
CA ALA A 27 3.72 -13.37 19.60
C ALA A 27 2.48 -13.20 18.69
N VAL A 28 1.86 -14.29 18.24
CA VAL A 28 0.62 -14.27 17.45
C VAL A 28 -0.56 -13.86 18.31
N ILE A 29 -0.63 -14.36 19.55
CA ILE A 29 -1.67 -13.98 20.52
C ILE A 29 -1.56 -12.47 20.83
N LEU A 30 -0.34 -11.99 21.11
CA LEU A 30 -0.07 -10.58 21.33
C LEU A 30 -0.40 -9.71 20.11
N LEU A 31 -0.10 -10.19 18.90
CA LEU A 31 -0.49 -9.51 17.67
C LEU A 31 -2.02 -9.43 17.53
N CYS A 32 -2.74 -10.53 17.78
CA CYS A 32 -4.20 -10.53 17.75
C CYS A 32 -4.78 -9.46 18.69
N ALA A 33 -4.30 -9.41 19.94
CA ALA A 33 -4.72 -8.42 20.91
C ALA A 33 -4.47 -6.99 20.42
N LYS A 34 -3.32 -6.72 19.79
CA LYS A 34 -3.00 -5.42 19.21
C LYS A 34 -3.87 -5.07 18.01
N ILE A 35 -4.17 -6.02 17.12
CA ILE A 35 -5.07 -5.79 15.96
C ILE A 35 -6.45 -5.36 16.46
N VAL A 36 -7.03 -6.10 17.43
CA VAL A 36 -8.34 -5.79 18.00
C VAL A 36 -8.38 -4.37 18.57
N LYS A 37 -7.36 -4.02 19.38
CA LYS A 37 -7.26 -2.68 19.98
C LYS A 37 -7.09 -1.60 18.91
N ASN A 38 -6.11 -1.78 18.02
CA ASN A 38 -5.79 -0.79 17.01
C ASN A 38 -6.99 -0.52 16.10
N LEU A 39 -7.76 -1.55 15.74
CA LEU A 39 -8.98 -1.40 14.94
C LEU A 39 -10.07 -0.59 15.67
N LYS A 40 -10.28 -0.82 16.98
CA LYS A 40 -11.27 -0.09 17.78
C LYS A 40 -10.89 1.36 18.06
N GLU A 41 -9.60 1.64 18.21
CA GLU A 41 -9.07 2.93 18.66
C GLU A 41 -8.34 3.70 17.54
N LEU A 42 -8.46 3.25 16.30
CA LEU A 42 -7.64 3.72 15.18
C LEU A 42 -7.58 5.25 15.02
N PRO A 43 -8.71 5.99 15.04
CA PRO A 43 -8.69 7.45 14.96
C PRO A 43 -7.99 8.13 16.15
N SER A 44 -8.04 7.51 17.33
CA SER A 44 -7.39 8.02 18.55
C SER A 44 -5.87 7.79 18.51
N ILE A 45 -5.42 6.71 17.88
CA ILE A 45 -4.00 6.37 17.72
C ILE A 45 -3.36 7.23 16.63
N LEU A 46 -4.07 7.43 15.51
CA LEU A 46 -3.58 8.16 14.33
C LEU A 46 -4.31 9.50 14.18
N LYS A 47 -4.21 10.37 15.19
CA LYS A 47 -4.99 11.62 15.30
C LYS A 47 -4.84 12.59 14.13
N SER A 48 -3.72 12.53 13.41
CA SER A 48 -3.46 13.39 12.24
C SER A 48 -4.10 12.87 10.95
N VAL A 49 -4.61 11.64 10.94
CA VAL A 49 -5.22 11.00 9.78
C VAL A 49 -6.74 11.10 9.92
N THR A 50 -7.38 11.74 8.95
CA THR A 50 -8.82 12.04 9.00
C THR A 50 -9.67 11.12 8.13
N SER A 51 -9.08 10.55 7.07
CA SER A 51 -9.76 9.59 6.19
C SER A 51 -9.81 8.20 6.85
N GLN A 52 -11.00 7.61 6.92
CA GLN A 52 -11.15 6.24 7.40
C GLN A 52 -10.41 5.24 6.52
N ASP A 53 -10.41 5.44 5.19
CA ASP A 53 -9.68 4.56 4.27
C ASP A 53 -8.18 4.61 4.54
N ASP A 54 -7.64 5.79 4.85
CA ASP A 54 -6.24 5.97 5.18
C ASP A 54 -5.89 5.33 6.53
N LEU A 55 -6.75 5.52 7.54
CA LEU A 55 -6.61 4.85 8.82
C LEU A 55 -6.52 3.33 8.62
N CYS A 56 -7.47 2.77 7.85
CA CYS A 56 -7.52 1.34 7.56
C CYS A 56 -6.32 0.85 6.73
N SER A 57 -5.82 1.64 5.78
CA SER A 57 -4.65 1.27 5.00
C SER A 57 -3.38 1.23 5.86
N TYR A 58 -3.20 2.17 6.80
CA TYR A 58 -2.13 2.11 7.79
C TYR A 58 -2.22 0.86 8.66
N LEU A 59 -3.41 0.53 9.17
CA LEU A 59 -3.61 -0.65 9.99
C LEU A 59 -3.32 -1.94 9.21
N ARG A 60 -3.77 -2.02 7.95
CA ARG A 60 -3.54 -3.15 7.06
C ARG A 60 -2.05 -3.43 6.88
N TYR A 61 -1.29 -2.43 6.44
CA TYR A 61 0.13 -2.60 6.16
C TYR A 61 0.99 -2.78 7.41
N TRP A 62 0.63 -2.14 8.53
CA TRP A 62 1.24 -2.44 9.83
C TRP A 62 0.99 -3.90 10.24
N SER A 63 -0.24 -4.40 10.08
CA SER A 63 -0.57 -5.79 10.43
C SER A 63 0.21 -6.77 9.56
N TYR A 64 0.33 -6.51 8.26
CA TYR A 64 1.12 -7.34 7.34
C TYR A 64 2.59 -7.43 7.74
N GLU A 65 3.22 -6.28 8.04
CA GLU A 65 4.60 -6.24 8.52
C GLU A 65 4.80 -7.08 9.79
N LYS A 66 3.93 -6.91 10.80
CA LYS A 66 4.06 -7.68 12.05
C LYS A 66 3.87 -9.18 11.86
N ILE A 67 2.98 -9.59 10.95
CA ILE A 67 2.78 -11.00 10.61
C ILE A 67 4.05 -11.57 9.98
N ILE A 68 4.63 -10.85 9.01
CA ILE A 68 5.86 -11.26 8.33
C ILE A 68 7.01 -11.40 9.34
N ASP A 69 7.19 -10.40 10.21
CA ASP A 69 8.22 -10.42 11.26
C ASP A 69 8.09 -11.65 12.17
N ILE A 70 6.87 -11.95 12.62
CA ILE A 70 6.59 -13.09 13.48
C ILE A 70 6.91 -14.40 12.77
N PHE A 71 6.48 -14.59 11.53
CA PHE A 71 6.73 -15.84 10.81
C PHE A 71 8.17 -16.00 10.33
N ASN A 72 8.89 -14.90 10.08
CA ASN A 72 10.33 -14.97 9.82
C ASN A 72 11.09 -15.42 11.08
N LYS A 73 10.69 -14.94 12.27
CA LYS A 73 11.31 -15.30 13.54
C LYS A 73 10.89 -16.68 14.06
N TYR A 74 9.63 -17.02 13.85
CA TYR A 74 9.00 -18.26 14.30
C TYR A 74 8.26 -18.91 13.13
N PRO A 75 8.97 -19.58 12.21
CA PRO A 75 8.35 -20.22 11.07
C PRO A 75 7.29 -21.23 11.51
N PRO A 76 6.09 -21.20 10.92
CA PRO A 76 5.05 -22.17 11.26
C PRO A 76 5.50 -23.57 10.86
N LYS A 77 5.21 -24.55 11.72
CA LYS A 77 5.61 -25.95 11.51
C LYS A 77 5.02 -26.59 10.26
N TYR A 78 3.81 -26.19 9.87
CA TYR A 78 3.08 -26.75 8.73
C TYR A 78 2.78 -25.70 7.66
N ASN A 79 1.89 -24.74 7.96
CA ASN A 79 1.60 -23.58 7.12
C ASN A 79 1.12 -22.40 7.98
N ASN A 80 1.24 -21.20 7.43
CA ASN A 80 0.72 -19.97 8.04
C ASN A 80 -0.80 -19.81 7.89
N TYR A 81 -1.43 -20.55 6.98
CA TYR A 81 -2.83 -20.35 6.58
C TYR A 81 -3.82 -20.50 7.75
N SER A 82 -3.59 -21.46 8.66
CA SER A 82 -4.44 -21.64 9.84
C SER A 82 -4.46 -20.37 10.71
N VAL A 83 -3.28 -19.83 11.02
CA VAL A 83 -3.13 -18.59 11.81
C VAL A 83 -3.76 -17.40 11.09
N LEU A 84 -3.48 -17.23 9.80
CA LEU A 84 -4.02 -16.12 9.01
C LEU A 84 -5.56 -16.15 8.96
N ASN A 85 -6.16 -17.34 8.83
CA ASN A 85 -7.61 -17.50 8.84
C ASN A 85 -8.23 -17.11 10.19
N LYS A 86 -7.60 -17.47 11.32
CA LYS A 86 -8.10 -17.05 12.63
C LYS A 86 -7.96 -15.55 12.84
N LEU A 87 -6.86 -14.94 12.38
CA LEU A 87 -6.71 -13.48 12.38
C LEU A 87 -7.74 -12.78 11.47
N ASN A 88 -8.10 -13.38 10.34
CA ASN A 88 -9.19 -12.88 9.48
C ASN A 88 -10.56 -12.93 10.19
N TYR A 89 -10.83 -14.01 10.92
CA TYR A 89 -12.04 -14.12 11.74
C TYR A 89 -12.08 -13.04 12.83
N VAL A 90 -10.94 -12.73 13.47
CA VAL A 90 -10.82 -11.63 14.44
C VAL A 90 -11.16 -10.29 13.78
N LEU A 91 -10.59 -9.97 12.61
CA LEU A 91 -10.92 -8.74 11.89
C LEU A 91 -12.42 -8.64 11.58
N PHE A 92 -13.02 -9.73 11.10
CA PHE A 92 -14.44 -9.79 10.78
C PHE A 92 -15.31 -9.54 12.01
N THR A 93 -15.04 -10.22 13.12
CA THR A 93 -15.84 -10.10 14.35
C THR A 93 -15.71 -8.71 14.98
N VAL A 94 -14.50 -8.13 15.01
CA VAL A 94 -14.32 -6.77 15.53
C VAL A 94 -15.01 -5.74 14.64
N ASN A 95 -14.90 -5.85 13.31
CA ASN A 95 -15.61 -4.95 12.40
C ASN A 95 -17.13 -5.00 12.63
N ASN A 96 -17.73 -6.19 12.79
CA ASN A 96 -19.18 -6.32 13.02
C ASN A 96 -19.66 -5.65 14.32
N ASP A 97 -18.79 -5.51 15.32
CA ASP A 97 -19.09 -4.79 16.56
C ASP A 97 -18.90 -3.26 16.43
N LEU A 98 -18.28 -2.78 15.34
CA LEU A 98 -18.08 -1.37 15.04
C LEU A 98 -19.20 -0.81 14.15
N LYS A 99 -19.34 0.52 14.15
CA LYS A 99 -20.18 1.21 13.17
C LYS A 99 -19.61 1.04 11.77
N ALA A 100 -20.48 0.94 10.77
CA ALA A 100 -20.11 0.67 9.37
C ALA A 100 -19.10 1.68 8.80
N ASP A 101 -19.19 2.95 9.19
CA ASP A 101 -18.26 4.02 8.79
C ASP A 101 -16.87 3.91 9.43
N LYS A 102 -16.67 2.95 10.35
CA LYS A 102 -15.39 2.64 11.01
C LYS A 102 -14.81 1.30 10.61
N TRP A 103 -15.45 0.60 9.66
CA TRP A 103 -14.97 -0.70 9.23
C TRP A 103 -13.65 -0.57 8.48
N CYS A 104 -12.76 -1.53 8.69
CA CYS A 104 -11.58 -1.73 7.86
C CYS A 104 -11.72 -3.03 7.08
N SER A 105 -12.05 -2.91 5.79
CA SER A 105 -12.27 -4.05 4.90
C SER A 105 -10.97 -4.52 4.26
N TYR A 106 -10.21 -5.33 4.99
CA TYR A 106 -9.07 -6.07 4.46
C TYR A 106 -8.96 -7.44 5.12
N ASN A 107 -8.14 -8.29 4.53
CA ASN A 107 -7.87 -9.63 4.98
C ASN A 107 -6.37 -9.94 4.85
N PHE A 108 -5.96 -10.98 5.56
CA PHE A 108 -4.66 -11.61 5.50
C PHE A 108 -4.65 -12.71 4.44
N ASP A 109 -4.88 -12.31 3.19
CA ASP A 109 -4.69 -13.17 2.02
C ASP A 109 -3.54 -12.64 1.15
N GLY A 110 -2.87 -13.54 0.45
CA GLY A 110 -1.80 -13.19 -0.47
C GLY A 110 -0.41 -13.69 -0.07
N ILE A 111 0.59 -13.09 -0.70
CA ILE A 111 1.99 -13.52 -0.67
C ILE A 111 2.79 -12.43 0.04
N PHE A 112 3.65 -12.80 0.99
CA PHE A 112 4.37 -11.83 1.83
C PHE A 112 5.19 -10.82 1.04
N SER A 113 5.87 -11.25 -0.02
CA SER A 113 6.61 -10.34 -0.91
C SER A 113 5.71 -9.32 -1.63
N LYS A 114 4.43 -9.65 -1.85
CA LYS A 114 3.45 -8.67 -2.36
C LYS A 114 3.07 -7.68 -1.28
N TRP A 115 2.83 -8.13 -0.04
CA TRP A 115 2.51 -7.24 1.07
C TRP A 115 3.61 -6.22 1.36
N GLU A 116 4.88 -6.65 1.32
CA GLU A 116 6.05 -5.77 1.47
C GLU A 116 6.08 -4.70 0.38
N LYS A 117 6.05 -5.13 -0.89
CA LYS A 117 6.02 -4.21 -2.04
C LYS A 117 4.85 -3.22 -1.96
N GLU A 118 3.64 -3.71 -1.67
CA GLU A 118 2.45 -2.86 -1.55
C GLU A 118 2.61 -1.83 -0.43
N LYS A 119 3.18 -2.22 0.71
CA LYS A 119 3.48 -1.31 1.84
C LYS A 119 4.47 -0.22 1.42
N GLU A 120 5.55 -0.57 0.74
CA GLU A 120 6.55 0.39 0.30
C GLU A 120 5.97 1.45 -0.66
N LEU A 121 5.15 1.00 -1.60
CA LEU A 121 4.43 1.90 -2.52
C LEU A 121 3.40 2.75 -1.78
N HIS A 122 2.59 2.15 -0.89
CA HIS A 122 1.65 2.87 -0.05
C HIS A 122 2.34 3.97 0.76
N ASP A 123 3.42 3.64 1.46
CA ASP A 123 4.16 4.58 2.31
C ASP A 123 4.79 5.69 1.46
N TYR A 124 5.30 5.38 0.27
CA TYR A 124 5.74 6.39 -0.68
C TYR A 124 4.62 7.37 -1.04
N PHE A 125 3.45 6.89 -1.47
CA PHE A 125 2.34 7.78 -1.86
C PHE A 125 1.79 8.60 -0.68
N LYS A 126 1.76 8.04 0.53
CA LYS A 126 1.34 8.76 1.74
C LYS A 126 2.35 9.83 2.16
N ASN A 127 3.64 9.63 1.87
CA ASN A 127 4.70 10.58 2.23
C ASN A 127 5.14 11.46 1.05
N PHE A 128 4.53 11.33 -0.13
CA PHE A 128 4.98 12.00 -1.36
C PHE A 128 5.19 13.51 -1.19
N GLU A 129 4.20 14.23 -0.66
CA GLU A 129 4.29 15.68 -0.46
C GLU A 129 5.42 16.05 0.52
N LYS A 130 5.54 15.30 1.63
CA LYS A 130 6.61 15.50 2.61
C LYS A 130 7.98 15.22 2.00
N ILE A 131 8.10 14.22 1.14
CA ILE A 131 9.34 13.92 0.42
C ILE A 131 9.66 15.06 -0.54
N ASN A 132 8.69 15.50 -1.34
CA ASN A 132 8.81 16.62 -2.28
C ASN A 132 9.31 17.89 -1.57
N ASP A 133 8.68 18.27 -0.47
CA ASP A 133 9.05 19.45 0.32
C ASP A 133 10.45 19.37 0.94
N ASN A 134 10.93 18.17 1.24
CA ASN A 134 12.25 17.97 1.85
C ASN A 134 13.37 17.94 0.81
N ILE A 135 13.09 17.42 -0.38
CA ILE A 135 14.02 17.40 -1.52
C ILE A 135 14.41 18.83 -1.91
N ASP A 136 13.44 19.75 -1.93
CA ASP A 136 13.68 21.17 -2.24
C ASP A 136 14.55 21.87 -1.19
N LYS A 137 14.66 21.32 0.04
CA LYS A 137 15.30 21.98 1.19
C LYS A 137 16.68 21.41 1.57
N LYS A 138 17.02 20.17 1.19
CA LYS A 138 18.17 19.44 1.77
C LYS A 138 19.09 18.83 0.71
N THR A 139 20.20 19.51 0.43
CA THR A 139 21.30 19.00 -0.41
C THR A 139 22.17 17.93 0.28
N SER A 140 22.18 17.83 1.61
CA SER A 140 23.10 16.95 2.36
C SER A 140 22.77 15.45 2.28
N ASN A 141 21.52 15.08 1.97
CA ASN A 141 21.04 13.69 1.99
C ASN A 141 20.71 13.17 0.58
N CYS A 142 21.31 13.77 -0.46
CA CYS A 142 20.97 13.53 -1.86
C CYS A 142 21.02 12.04 -2.22
N ASN A 143 22.11 11.36 -1.85
CA ASN A 143 22.31 9.94 -2.21
C ASN A 143 21.26 9.03 -1.57
N THR A 144 20.86 9.28 -0.32
CA THR A 144 19.84 8.47 0.37
C THR A 144 18.47 8.62 -0.29
N TYR A 145 18.07 9.85 -0.64
CA TYR A 145 16.82 10.07 -1.36
C TYR A 145 16.86 9.44 -2.75
N LEU A 146 17.99 9.56 -3.45
CA LEU A 146 18.17 8.99 -4.78
C LEU A 146 18.06 7.46 -4.76
N GLU A 147 18.74 6.80 -3.84
CA GLU A 147 18.68 5.34 -3.65
C GLU A 147 17.23 4.89 -3.36
N TYR A 148 16.57 5.55 -2.42
CA TYR A 148 15.18 5.28 -2.09
C TYR A 148 14.24 5.46 -3.30
N LEU A 149 14.35 6.58 -4.02
CA LEU A 149 13.47 6.87 -5.16
C LEU A 149 13.72 5.95 -6.34
N LYS A 150 14.97 5.50 -6.56
CA LYS A 150 15.28 4.49 -7.57
C LYS A 150 14.60 3.16 -7.25
N HIS A 151 14.72 2.71 -6.00
CA HIS A 151 14.04 1.51 -5.53
C HIS A 151 12.52 1.60 -5.71
N ILE A 152 11.90 2.71 -5.27
CA ILE A 152 10.47 2.94 -5.49
C ILE A 152 10.14 2.99 -7.00
N SER A 153 11.00 3.56 -7.84
CA SER A 153 10.81 3.59 -9.30
C SER A 153 10.74 2.19 -9.88
N GLU A 154 11.58 1.25 -9.42
CA GLU A 154 11.53 -0.15 -9.85
C GLU A 154 10.23 -0.83 -9.42
N LEU A 155 9.78 -0.60 -8.18
CA LEU A 155 8.51 -1.15 -7.69
C LEU A 155 7.32 -0.56 -8.45
N TYR A 156 7.33 0.75 -8.67
CA TYR A 156 6.28 1.47 -9.39
C TYR A 156 6.14 0.93 -10.81
N MET A 157 7.26 0.77 -11.52
CA MET A 157 7.28 0.26 -12.90
C MET A 157 6.74 -1.18 -13.02
N LYS A 158 6.98 -2.04 -12.02
CA LYS A 158 6.46 -3.41 -12.01
C LYS A 158 4.94 -3.45 -11.99
N ASP A 159 4.30 -2.50 -11.31
CA ASP A 159 2.85 -2.48 -11.11
C ASP A 159 2.11 -1.53 -12.05
N LEU A 160 2.78 -0.54 -12.62
CA LEU A 160 2.19 0.50 -13.46
C LEU A 160 1.29 -0.05 -14.58
N LYS A 161 1.77 -1.03 -15.35
CA LYS A 161 0.98 -1.63 -16.46
C LYS A 161 -0.19 -2.50 -16.00
N TYR A 162 -0.13 -3.04 -14.78
CA TYR A 162 -1.20 -3.87 -14.23
C TYR A 162 -2.24 -3.04 -13.48
N CYS A 163 -1.81 -1.91 -12.93
CA CYS A 163 -2.62 -1.06 -12.07
C CYS A 163 -3.22 0.14 -12.80
N CYS A 164 -2.74 0.50 -13.99
CA CYS A 164 -3.16 1.70 -14.69
C CYS A 164 -3.51 1.42 -16.15
N ALA A 165 -4.71 1.81 -16.54
CA ALA A 165 -5.14 1.86 -17.94
C ALA A 165 -5.55 3.29 -18.28
N TYR A 166 -4.93 3.86 -19.31
CA TYR A 166 -5.25 5.20 -19.80
C TYR A 166 -6.14 5.12 -21.03
N TYR A 167 -6.96 6.14 -21.22
CA TYR A 167 -7.88 6.23 -22.34
C TYR A 167 -7.81 7.64 -22.92
N THR A 168 -7.93 7.74 -24.23
CA THR A 168 -7.71 8.99 -24.96
C THR A 168 -8.87 9.97 -24.76
N ASN A 169 -10.11 9.47 -24.62
CA ASN A 169 -11.34 10.27 -24.53
C ASN A 169 -12.35 9.85 -23.41
N PRO A 170 -11.97 9.77 -22.12
CA PRO A 170 -12.97 9.82 -21.04
C PRO A 170 -12.62 10.74 -19.85
N ASP A 171 -13.62 10.96 -18.99
CA ASP A 171 -13.52 11.61 -17.68
C ASP A 171 -13.82 10.59 -16.56
N PRO A 172 -12.85 10.20 -15.71
CA PRO A 172 -11.42 10.56 -15.76
C PRO A 172 -10.68 9.84 -16.90
N GLY A 173 -9.58 10.43 -17.37
CA GLY A 173 -8.77 9.89 -18.48
C GLY A 173 -7.99 8.60 -18.18
N TYR A 174 -8.20 7.96 -17.03
CA TYR A 174 -7.55 6.72 -16.63
C TYR A 174 -8.39 5.91 -15.62
N LEU A 175 -8.12 4.61 -15.55
CA LEU A 175 -8.68 3.67 -14.60
C LEU A 175 -7.56 3.14 -13.68
N GLU A 176 -7.78 3.23 -12.37
CA GLU A 176 -6.91 2.61 -11.35
C GLU A 176 -7.45 1.24 -10.95
N MET A 177 -6.69 0.18 -11.28
CA MET A 177 -7.05 -1.21 -10.96
C MET A 177 -6.52 -1.66 -9.59
N CYS A 178 -5.63 -0.88 -8.97
CA CYS A 178 -5.01 -1.16 -7.67
C CYS A 178 -5.21 -0.01 -6.65
N PRO A 179 -6.44 0.50 -6.44
CA PRO A 179 -6.68 1.71 -5.64
C PRO A 179 -6.27 1.58 -4.16
N LYS A 180 -6.01 0.36 -3.69
CA LYS A 180 -5.61 0.07 -2.31
C LYS A 180 -4.19 0.56 -1.97
N TYR A 181 -3.29 0.64 -2.95
CA TYR A 181 -1.88 0.98 -2.71
C TYR A 181 -1.18 1.72 -3.85
N PHE A 182 -1.80 1.82 -5.02
CA PHE A 182 -1.18 2.39 -6.21
C PHE A 182 -1.90 3.66 -6.65
N LYS A 183 -1.14 4.63 -7.16
CA LYS A 183 -1.68 5.84 -7.80
C LYS A 183 -1.14 5.98 -9.21
N CYS A 184 -2.05 6.12 -10.17
CA CYS A 184 -1.71 6.15 -11.59
C CYS A 184 -1.28 7.52 -12.09
N GLU A 185 -1.62 8.61 -11.39
CA GLU A 185 -1.28 9.96 -11.82
C GLU A 185 0.24 10.12 -12.03
N LYS A 186 0.62 10.63 -13.20
CA LYS A 186 2.02 10.81 -13.61
C LYS A 186 2.88 11.58 -12.60
N LYS A 187 2.29 12.50 -11.83
CA LYS A 187 3.01 13.27 -10.80
C LYS A 187 3.68 12.39 -9.75
N TYR A 188 3.10 11.23 -9.42
CA TYR A 188 3.67 10.29 -8.45
C TYR A 188 4.70 9.35 -9.06
N PHE A 189 5.01 9.45 -10.35
CA PHE A 189 6.11 8.69 -10.90
C PHE A 189 7.43 9.20 -10.27
N PRO A 190 8.25 8.34 -9.61
CA PRO A 190 9.38 8.80 -8.78
C PRO A 190 10.40 9.68 -9.51
N HIS A 191 10.51 9.56 -10.84
CA HIS A 191 11.31 10.46 -11.66
C HIS A 191 10.99 11.94 -11.42
N SER A 192 9.73 12.31 -11.14
CA SER A 192 9.34 13.70 -10.88
C SER A 192 10.10 14.30 -9.69
N LEU A 193 10.41 13.48 -8.69
CA LEU A 193 11.20 13.84 -7.52
C LEU A 193 12.69 13.72 -7.79
N ILE A 194 13.13 12.68 -8.51
CA ILE A 194 14.54 12.48 -8.87
C ILE A 194 15.04 13.66 -9.72
N SER A 195 14.24 14.16 -10.67
CA SER A 195 14.62 15.33 -11.48
C SER A 195 14.79 16.62 -10.68
N LYS A 196 14.21 16.70 -9.48
CA LYS A 196 14.39 17.84 -8.56
C LYS A 196 15.61 17.66 -7.66
N LEU A 197 16.10 16.43 -7.49
CA LEU A 197 17.33 16.17 -6.74
C LEU A 197 18.53 16.67 -7.54
N ASN A 198 19.21 17.70 -7.03
CA ASN A 198 20.46 18.19 -7.60
C ASN A 198 21.67 17.35 -7.14
N CYS A 199 21.60 16.02 -7.33
CA CYS A 199 22.72 15.12 -7.05
C CYS A 199 23.73 15.20 -8.20
N LYS A 200 25.02 15.29 -7.90
CA LYS A 200 26.06 15.38 -8.94
C LYS A 200 26.02 14.13 -9.85
N ASN A 201 25.95 14.38 -11.16
CA ASN A 201 26.27 13.47 -12.27
C ASN A 201 25.46 12.17 -12.40
N GLU A 202 24.15 12.20 -12.27
CA GLU A 202 23.32 11.13 -12.86
C GLU A 202 22.50 11.63 -14.04
N LYS A 203 22.71 10.98 -15.20
CA LYS A 203 21.80 11.09 -16.33
C LYS A 203 20.58 10.23 -16.02
N ILE A 204 19.43 10.87 -15.93
CA ILE A 204 18.15 10.16 -15.89
C ILE A 204 17.77 9.86 -17.35
N ASP A 205 17.88 8.60 -17.76
CA ASP A 205 17.64 8.17 -19.15
C ASP A 205 16.24 7.56 -19.35
N THR A 206 15.28 7.96 -18.50
CA THR A 206 13.93 7.38 -18.53
C THR A 206 12.95 8.33 -19.20
N ASN A 207 12.48 7.95 -20.40
CA ASN A 207 11.44 8.69 -21.11
C ASN A 207 10.05 8.40 -20.51
N VAL A 208 9.69 9.18 -19.47
CA VAL A 208 8.41 9.02 -18.75
C VAL A 208 7.21 9.19 -19.70
N ASP A 209 7.28 10.10 -20.67
CA ASP A 209 6.19 10.33 -21.62
C ASP A 209 5.92 9.10 -22.48
N GLU A 210 6.97 8.43 -22.94
CA GLU A 210 6.85 7.20 -23.73
C GLU A 210 6.31 6.04 -22.90
N ILE A 211 6.72 5.91 -21.64
CA ILE A 211 6.18 4.91 -20.71
C ILE A 211 4.66 5.09 -20.55
N PHE A 212 4.21 6.31 -20.26
CA PHE A 212 2.80 6.61 -20.05
C PHE A 212 1.97 6.52 -21.34
N LYS A 213 2.55 6.89 -22.49
CA LYS A 213 1.92 6.65 -23.81
C LYS A 213 1.63 5.17 -24.05
N GLY A 214 2.51 4.29 -23.56
CA GLY A 214 2.31 2.84 -23.61
C GLY A 214 1.19 2.29 -22.71
N LEU A 215 0.56 3.12 -21.87
CA LEU A 215 -0.57 2.73 -21.01
C LEU A 215 -1.94 3.01 -21.65
N PHE A 216 -1.99 3.73 -22.77
CA PHE A 216 -3.25 4.02 -23.45
C PHE A 216 -3.77 2.78 -24.17
N VAL A 217 -4.91 2.25 -23.72
CA VAL A 217 -5.47 1.01 -24.26
C VAL A 217 -6.26 1.22 -25.55
N ASP A 218 -6.73 2.45 -25.80
CA ASP A 218 -7.55 2.82 -26.96
C ASP A 218 -6.77 3.60 -28.04
N LEU A 219 -5.47 3.87 -27.82
CA LEU A 219 -4.66 4.73 -28.70
C LEU A 219 -4.67 4.25 -30.15
N GLY A 220 -4.62 2.93 -30.36
CA GLY A 220 -4.69 2.33 -31.69
C GLY A 220 -6.03 2.56 -32.39
N VAL A 221 -7.14 2.44 -31.64
CA VAL A 221 -8.49 2.66 -32.17
C VAL A 221 -8.68 4.13 -32.54
N VAL A 222 -8.27 5.05 -31.66
CA VAL A 222 -8.40 6.49 -31.91
C VAL A 222 -7.55 6.93 -33.10
N THR A 223 -6.33 6.42 -33.22
CA THR A 223 -5.45 6.75 -34.36
C THR A 223 -6.07 6.32 -35.70
N ILE A 224 -6.81 5.21 -35.75
CA ILE A 224 -7.52 4.76 -36.95
C ILE A 224 -8.69 5.69 -37.28
N ILE A 225 -9.49 6.08 -36.28
CA ILE A 225 -10.63 6.98 -36.45
C ILE A 225 -10.17 8.32 -37.04
N ILE A 226 -9.16 8.96 -36.43
CA ILE A 226 -8.62 10.24 -36.91
C ILE A 226 -8.09 10.13 -38.34
N LYS A 227 -7.37 9.05 -38.68
CA LYS A 227 -6.87 8.85 -40.04
C LYS A 227 -8.00 8.72 -41.06
N ASN A 228 -9.10 8.07 -40.68
CA ASN A 228 -10.26 7.95 -41.55
C ASN A 228 -10.96 9.30 -41.72
N ASP A 229 -11.15 10.08 -40.65
CA ASP A 229 -11.78 11.40 -40.73
C ASP A 229 -11.00 12.37 -41.65
N VAL A 230 -9.66 12.35 -41.60
CA VAL A 230 -8.79 13.16 -42.49
C VAL A 230 -8.82 12.70 -43.95
N LEU A 231 -9.20 11.44 -44.23
CA LEU A 231 -9.32 10.92 -45.59
C LEU A 231 -10.67 11.24 -46.26
N PHE A 232 -11.64 11.77 -45.50
CA PHE A 232 -12.97 12.15 -46.00
C PHE A 232 -13.18 13.68 -46.07
N GLU A 233 -12.15 14.49 -45.80
CA GLU A 233 -12.06 15.94 -46.07
C GLU A 233 -11.18 16.24 -47.29
#